data_AF-A0AB40DKT0-F1
#
_entry.id   AF-A0AB40DKT0-F1
#
_cell.length_a   1.000
_cell.length_b   1.000
_cell.length_c   1.000
_cell.angle_alpha   90.00
_cell.angle_beta   90.00
_cell.angle_gamma   90.00
#
_symmetry.space_group_name_H-M   'P 1'
#
loop_
_entity.id
_entity.type
_entity.pdbx_description
1 polymer ?
#
loop_
_entity_poly.entity_id
_entity_poly.type
_entity_poly.pdbx_seq_one_letter_code
_entity_poly.pdbx_strand_id
1 'polypeptide(L)'
;MSSYINPDYSIGRNLRQRQRRIGVYNANEGIDSDKNKRNGKKKGQCFGKNSAYDEYGNIRINGLDICDCLNKECEGCWYECRSCGSTRCGPQCRSNRKFFYEGITYDGKDLSMHNKYIPK
;
A
#
# COMPACT_ATOMS: atom_id res chain seq x y z
N MET A 1 -44.51 12.90 1.97
CA MET A 1 -43.93 11.70 2.61
C MET A 1 -42.74 12.13 3.45
N SER A 2 -42.85 12.07 4.77
CA SER A 2 -41.78 12.43 5.71
C SER A 2 -40.80 11.25 5.83
N SER A 3 -39.52 11.48 5.53
CA SER A 3 -38.47 10.46 5.68
C SER A 3 -38.10 10.34 7.16
N TYR A 4 -38.68 9.36 7.84
CA TYR A 4 -38.30 8.97 9.20
C TYR A 4 -36.83 8.52 9.22
N ILE A 5 -35.96 9.35 9.79
CA ILE A 5 -34.57 8.97 10.10
C ILE A 5 -34.58 8.35 11.49
N ASN A 6 -34.32 7.04 11.56
CA ASN A 6 -34.24 6.30 12.83
C ASN A 6 -33.02 6.79 13.63
N PRO A 7 -33.20 7.31 14.86
CA PRO A 7 -32.11 7.86 15.68
C PRO A 7 -31.13 6.77 16.19
N ASP A 8 -31.51 5.49 16.09
CA ASP A 8 -30.73 4.36 16.59
C ASP A 8 -29.77 3.73 15.57
N TYR A 9 -29.58 4.32 14.38
CA TYR A 9 -28.53 3.89 13.45
C TYR A 9 -27.14 4.39 13.90
N SER A 10 -26.78 4.03 15.12
CA SER A 10 -25.47 4.22 15.72
C SER A 10 -24.88 2.85 16.05
N ILE A 11 -24.71 2.00 15.02
CA ILE A 11 -23.98 0.74 15.22
C ILE A 11 -22.49 1.07 15.22
N GLY A 12 -22.01 1.44 16.40
CA GLY A 12 -20.60 1.54 16.75
C GLY A 12 -19.91 0.20 16.58
N ARG A 13 -19.51 -0.13 15.36
CA ARG A 13 -18.47 -1.13 15.12
C ARG A 13 -17.15 -0.43 15.45
N ASN A 14 -16.60 -0.70 16.62
CA ASN A 14 -15.23 -0.35 16.96
C ASN A 14 -14.27 -1.16 16.05
N LEU A 15 -14.13 -0.73 14.79
CA LEU A 15 -12.99 -1.08 13.97
C LEU A 15 -11.76 -0.63 14.75
N ARG A 16 -10.91 -1.56 15.19
CA ARG A 16 -9.62 -1.30 15.85
C ARG A 16 -9.02 -0.04 15.26
N GLN A 17 -8.98 1.04 16.03
CA GLN A 17 -8.40 2.32 15.61
C GLN A 17 -6.95 2.05 15.23
N ARG A 18 -6.67 1.88 13.94
CA ARG A 18 -5.32 2.01 13.42
C ARG A 18 -4.97 3.47 13.65
N GLN A 19 -4.06 3.74 14.59
CA GLN A 19 -3.56 5.09 14.87
C GLN A 19 -3.32 5.82 13.54
N ARG A 20 -4.05 6.92 13.33
CA ARG A 20 -3.90 7.77 12.17
C ARG A 20 -2.47 8.32 12.22
N ARG A 21 -1.62 7.98 11.23
CA ARG A 21 -0.40 8.78 11.02
C ARG A 21 -0.88 10.15 10.56
N ILE A 22 -0.60 11.16 11.37
CA ILE A 22 -0.78 12.57 11.05
C ILE A 22 -0.03 12.84 9.74
N GLY A 23 -0.75 13.29 8.71
CA GLY A 23 -0.18 13.75 7.45
C GLY A 23 0.55 15.07 7.68
N VAL A 24 1.78 15.19 7.18
CA VAL A 24 2.53 16.44 7.18
C VAL A 24 2.50 16.98 5.75
N TYR A 25 1.69 18.02 5.55
CA TYR A 25 1.72 18.90 4.39
C TYR A 25 3.01 19.72 4.49
N ASN A 26 3.91 19.65 3.50
CA ASN A 26 5.14 20.46 3.50
C ASN A 26 4.98 21.60 2.48
N ALA A 27 4.88 22.83 2.99
CA ALA A 27 5.19 24.03 2.24
C ALA A 27 6.70 24.32 2.39
N ASN A 28 7.38 24.63 1.28
CA ASN A 28 8.79 25.03 1.26
C ASN A 28 8.97 26.47 1.74
N GLU A 29 10.02 26.75 2.52
CA GLU A 29 11.02 27.82 2.31
C GLU A 29 12.01 27.93 3.50
N GLY A 30 13.28 28.26 3.22
CA GLY A 30 14.19 28.91 4.20
C GLY A 30 15.52 28.22 4.53
N ILE A 31 16.62 28.83 4.08
CA ILE A 31 18.08 28.63 4.33
C ILE A 31 18.39 28.88 5.85
N ASP A 32 19.33 28.27 6.59
CA ASP A 32 20.80 28.28 6.51
C ASP A 32 21.44 27.28 7.53
N SER A 33 22.75 27.12 7.39
CA SER A 33 23.76 26.29 8.05
C SER A 33 23.77 26.33 9.59
N ASP A 34 23.91 25.18 10.27
CA ASP A 34 25.08 24.92 11.14
C ASP A 34 25.07 23.52 11.81
N LYS A 35 26.30 23.07 12.11
CA LYS A 35 26.69 21.74 12.62
C LYS A 35 25.89 21.30 13.85
N ASN A 36 25.21 20.15 13.78
CA ASN A 36 24.99 19.35 14.98
C ASN A 36 24.99 17.83 14.71
N LYS A 37 26.02 17.18 15.25
CA LYS A 37 26.27 15.74 15.25
C LYS A 37 25.27 15.07 16.19
N ARG A 38 24.06 14.77 15.69
CA ARG A 38 23.11 13.89 16.38
C ARG A 38 22.91 12.65 15.52
N ASN A 39 23.50 11.53 15.96
CA ASN A 39 23.19 10.19 15.48
C ASN A 39 21.73 9.83 15.85
N GLY A 40 20.77 10.57 15.33
CA GLY A 40 19.41 10.11 15.22
C GLY A 40 19.42 9.08 14.10
N LYS A 41 19.29 7.79 14.44
CA LYS A 41 18.77 6.81 13.50
C LYS A 41 17.41 7.36 13.05
N LYS A 42 17.39 8.12 11.95
CA LYS A 42 16.17 8.31 11.16
C LYS A 42 15.64 6.89 11.04
N LYS A 43 14.42 6.62 11.51
CA LYS A 43 13.71 5.38 11.17
C LYS A 43 13.47 5.46 9.67
N GLY A 44 14.54 5.26 8.90
CA GLY A 44 14.55 5.09 7.48
C GLY A 44 13.54 4.00 7.24
N GLN A 45 12.57 4.36 6.42
CA GLN A 45 11.50 3.50 5.98
C GLN A 45 12.07 2.10 5.77
N CYS A 46 11.44 1.10 6.38
CA CYS A 46 11.89 -0.28 6.32
C CYS A 46 11.65 -0.86 4.92
N PHE A 47 12.34 -0.31 3.91
CA PHE A 47 12.62 -1.01 2.67
C PHE A 47 13.60 -2.11 3.04
N GLY A 48 13.07 -3.22 3.53
CA GLY A 48 13.88 -4.40 3.79
C GLY A 48 14.68 -4.71 2.53
N LYS A 49 15.98 -4.94 2.65
CA LYS A 49 16.81 -5.44 1.54
C LYS A 49 16.21 -6.73 0.92
N ASN A 50 15.33 -7.40 1.67
CA ASN A 50 14.61 -8.61 1.32
C ASN A 50 13.12 -8.36 1.00
N SER A 51 12.73 -7.13 0.64
CA SER A 51 11.37 -6.88 0.13
C SER A 51 11.23 -7.43 -1.29
N ALA A 52 10.03 -7.90 -1.60
CA ALA A 52 9.63 -8.30 -2.94
C ALA A 52 9.66 -7.11 -3.91
N TYR A 53 9.27 -5.92 -3.43
CA TYR A 53 9.14 -4.73 -4.24
C TYR A 53 10.20 -3.68 -3.88
N ASP A 54 10.50 -2.80 -4.82
CA ASP A 54 11.31 -1.60 -4.57
C ASP A 54 10.50 -0.54 -3.80
N GLU A 55 11.10 0.64 -3.62
CA GLU A 55 10.45 1.75 -2.92
C GLU A 55 9.25 2.32 -3.68
N TYR A 56 9.24 2.23 -5.01
CA TYR A 56 8.18 2.70 -5.91
C TYR A 56 7.03 1.69 -6.06
N GLY A 57 7.22 0.45 -5.60
CA GLY A 57 6.22 -0.62 -5.69
C GLY A 57 6.35 -1.48 -6.95
N ASN A 58 7.51 -1.46 -7.61
CA ASN A 58 7.87 -2.33 -8.73
C ASN A 58 8.50 -3.63 -8.22
N ILE A 59 8.28 -4.72 -8.94
CA ILE A 59 8.85 -6.03 -8.61
C ILE A 59 10.37 -5.96 -8.77
N ARG A 60 11.14 -6.31 -7.73
CA ARG A 60 12.61 -6.18 -7.78
C ARG A 60 13.29 -7.09 -8.79
N ILE A 61 12.73 -8.27 -9.08
CA ILE A 61 13.39 -9.27 -9.92
C ILE A 61 13.43 -8.88 -11.40
N ASN A 62 12.44 -8.11 -11.86
CA ASN A 62 12.27 -7.73 -13.27
C ASN A 62 12.01 -6.23 -13.49
N GLY A 63 11.87 -5.45 -12.42
CA GLY A 63 11.60 -4.01 -12.47
C GLY A 63 10.19 -3.61 -12.90
N LEU A 64 9.25 -4.55 -13.04
CA LEU A 64 7.93 -4.27 -13.60
C LEU A 64 6.94 -3.79 -12.53
N ASP A 65 6.12 -2.79 -12.88
CA ASP A 65 4.94 -2.38 -12.11
C ASP A 65 3.69 -3.11 -12.62
N ILE A 66 3.31 -4.19 -11.93
CA ILE A 66 2.11 -4.98 -12.28
C ILE A 66 1.17 -5.02 -11.08
N CYS A 67 -0.13 -4.91 -11.33
CA CYS A 67 -1.14 -5.02 -10.28
C CYS A 67 -1.28 -6.43 -9.71
N ASP A 68 -1.76 -6.52 -8.47
CA ASP A 68 -2.03 -7.79 -7.80
C ASP A 68 -3.08 -8.63 -8.56
N CYS A 69 -3.89 -8.00 -9.42
CA CYS A 69 -4.77 -8.69 -10.37
C CYS A 69 -4.06 -9.23 -11.62
N LEU A 70 -2.73 -9.17 -11.68
CA LEU A 70 -1.88 -9.62 -12.80
C LEU A 70 -2.10 -8.88 -14.13
N ASN A 71 -2.69 -7.68 -14.09
CA ASN A 71 -2.84 -6.80 -15.24
C ASN A 71 -1.89 -5.59 -15.14
N LYS A 72 -1.08 -5.38 -16.20
CA LYS A 72 -0.12 -4.28 -16.32
C LYS A 72 -0.78 -2.91 -16.53
N GLU A 73 -1.94 -2.88 -17.18
CA GLU A 73 -2.70 -1.66 -17.51
C GLU A 73 -3.69 -1.28 -16.39
N CYS A 74 -3.66 -2.00 -15.27
CA CYS A 74 -4.55 -1.74 -14.16
C CYS A 74 -4.14 -0.47 -13.42
N GLU A 75 -5.09 0.46 -13.29
CA GLU A 75 -4.95 1.68 -12.49
C GLU A 75 -4.85 1.39 -10.99
N GLY A 76 -5.45 0.28 -10.54
CA GLY A 76 -5.41 -0.21 -9.16
C GLY A 76 -6.68 -0.96 -8.78
N CYS A 77 -6.56 -2.06 -8.04
CA CYS A 77 -7.72 -2.85 -7.58
C CYS A 77 -8.21 -2.45 -6.20
N TRP A 78 -7.44 -1.64 -5.48
CA TRP A 78 -7.65 -1.34 -4.07
C TRP A 78 -7.78 0.17 -3.88
N TYR A 79 -8.36 0.55 -2.73
CA TYR A 79 -8.34 1.93 -2.29
C TYR A 79 -6.92 2.42 -2.04
N GLU A 80 -6.75 3.74 -2.01
CA GLU A 80 -5.46 4.40 -1.76
C GLU A 80 -4.76 3.83 -0.53
N CYS A 81 -3.51 3.41 -0.73
CA CYS A 81 -2.70 2.86 0.33
C CYS A 81 -2.35 3.95 1.36
N ARG A 82 -2.63 3.72 2.64
CA ARG A 82 -2.25 4.66 3.71
C ARG A 82 -0.73 4.83 3.91
N SER A 83 0.09 3.97 3.29
CA SER A 83 1.55 4.03 3.41
C SER A 83 2.20 4.82 2.27
N CYS A 84 1.75 4.63 1.03
CA CYS A 84 2.37 5.21 -0.16
C CYS A 84 1.40 5.92 -1.12
N GLY A 85 0.10 5.99 -0.80
CA GLY A 85 -0.93 6.61 -1.64
C GLY A 85 -1.40 5.76 -2.83
N SER A 86 -0.65 4.75 -3.24
CA SER A 86 -0.98 3.90 -4.39
C SER A 86 -2.27 3.08 -4.20
N THR A 87 -3.14 3.03 -5.22
CA THR A 87 -4.34 2.17 -5.35
C THR A 87 -4.02 0.72 -5.76
N ARG A 88 -2.73 0.46 -5.96
CA ARG A 88 -2.19 -0.78 -6.51
C ARG A 88 -1.72 -1.74 -5.41
N CYS A 89 -1.71 -1.28 -4.16
CA CYS A 89 -1.36 -2.08 -3.00
C CYS A 89 -2.56 -2.88 -2.49
N GLY A 90 -2.37 -4.17 -2.27
CA GLY A 90 -3.35 -5.00 -1.55
C GLY A 90 -3.43 -4.72 -0.04
N PRO A 91 -3.78 -5.73 0.77
CA PRO A 91 -3.88 -5.59 2.23
C PRO A 91 -2.58 -5.12 2.90
N GLN A 92 -1.44 -5.41 2.26
CA GLN A 92 -0.12 -4.94 2.66
C GLN A 92 0.51 -4.10 1.53
N CYS A 93 1.08 -2.95 1.91
CA CYS A 93 1.81 -2.06 1.00
C CYS A 93 2.90 -2.82 0.24
N ARG A 94 2.99 -2.61 -1.08
CA ARG A 94 4.00 -3.27 -1.94
C ARG A 94 5.41 -3.02 -1.45
N SER A 95 5.75 -1.76 -1.19
CA SER A 95 7.08 -1.37 -0.73
C SER A 95 7.45 -1.89 0.67
N ASN A 96 6.51 -2.53 1.38
CA ASN A 96 6.72 -3.07 2.73
C ASN A 96 6.39 -4.57 2.86
N ARG A 97 6.14 -5.29 1.76
CA ARG A 97 5.90 -6.75 1.79
C ARG A 97 7.05 -7.53 1.17
N LYS A 98 7.14 -8.81 1.50
CA LYS A 98 8.20 -9.73 1.05
C LYS A 98 7.68 -10.81 0.10
N PHE A 99 6.40 -10.77 -0.25
CA PHE A 99 5.74 -11.76 -1.10
C PHE A 99 5.11 -11.07 -2.30
N PHE A 100 4.78 -11.88 -3.30
CA PHE A 100 3.95 -11.54 -4.43
C PHE A 100 2.79 -12.54 -4.53
N TYR A 101 1.77 -12.21 -5.31
CA TYR A 101 0.76 -13.20 -5.66
C TYR A 101 1.30 -14.11 -6.77
N GLU A 102 1.32 -15.41 -6.51
CA GLU A 102 1.71 -16.42 -7.50
C GLU A 102 0.62 -16.63 -8.56
N GLY A 103 -0.64 -16.40 -8.20
CA GLY A 103 -1.77 -16.62 -9.09
C GLY A 103 -3.09 -16.20 -8.45
N ILE A 104 -4.16 -16.31 -9.23
CA ILE A 104 -5.54 -16.02 -8.85
C ILE A 104 -6.38 -17.22 -9.26
N THR A 105 -7.10 -17.79 -8.30
CA THR A 105 -8.08 -18.84 -8.54
C THR A 105 -9.46 -18.26 -8.28
N TYR A 106 -10.41 -18.51 -9.18
CA TYR A 106 -11.77 -17.99 -9.07
C TYR A 106 -12.66 -19.01 -8.37
N ASP A 107 -13.34 -18.59 -7.31
CA ASP A 107 -14.30 -19.45 -6.63
C ASP A 107 -15.48 -19.79 -7.55
N GLY A 108 -15.83 -21.07 -7.64
CA GLY A 108 -16.96 -21.55 -8.43
C GLY A 108 -16.73 -21.63 -9.95
N LYS A 109 -15.50 -21.40 -10.43
CA LYS A 109 -15.12 -21.67 -11.82
C LYS A 109 -13.76 -22.37 -11.85
N ASP A 110 -13.58 -23.32 -12.76
CA ASP A 110 -12.27 -23.93 -13.04
C ASP A 110 -11.38 -22.98 -13.87
N LEU A 111 -11.27 -21.74 -13.40
CA LEU A 111 -10.42 -20.71 -13.99
C LEU A 111 -9.33 -20.36 -12.98
N SER A 112 -8.09 -20.50 -13.41
CA SER A 112 -6.91 -20.06 -12.67
C SER A 112 -5.98 -19.26 -13.56
N MET A 113 -5.40 -18.20 -13.00
CA MET A 113 -4.41 -17.36 -13.65
C MET A 113 -3.12 -17.43 -12.84
N HIS A 114 -1.98 -17.62 -13.52
CA HIS A 114 -0.67 -17.63 -12.88
C HIS A 114 0.11 -16.36 -13.21
N ASN A 115 0.92 -15.90 -12.27
CA ASN A 115 1.77 -14.74 -12.42
C ASN A 115 2.96 -15.07 -13.34
N LYS A 116 2.84 -14.67 -14.61
CA LYS A 116 3.86 -14.89 -15.64
C LYS A 116 5.14 -14.07 -15.45
N TYR A 117 5.13 -13.13 -14.50
CA TYR A 117 6.19 -12.15 -14.33
C TYR A 117 7.17 -12.54 -13.23
N ILE A 118 6.91 -13.62 -12.49
CA ILE A 118 7.78 -14.09 -11.42
C ILE A 118 8.36 -15.44 -11.86
N PRO A 119 9.70 -15.63 -11.78
CA PRO A 119 10.30 -16.92 -12.06
C PRO A 119 9.86 -17.96 -11.02
N LYS A 120 9.67 -19.20 -11.48
CA LYS A 120 9.37 -20.36 -10.64
C LYS A 120 10.60 -20.82 -9.86
#